data_AF-A0A844XBA3-F1
#
_entry.id   AF-A0A844XBA3-F1
#
_cell.length_a   1.000
_cell.length_b   1.000
_cell.length_c   1.000
_cell.angle_alpha   90.00
_cell.angle_beta   90.00
_cell.angle_gamma   90.00
#
_symmetry.space_group_name_H-M   'P 1'
#
loop_
_entity.id
_entity.type
_entity.pdbx_description
1 polymer ?
#
loop_
_entity_poly.entity_id
_entity_poly.type
_entity_poly.pdbx_seq_one_letter_code
_entity_poly.pdbx_strand_id
1 'polypeptide(L)'
;MKTMLCLIAASLLAAPAAAQDRSTFTTGPVFEDFGPHAQVEQTQPLPADLALRHSFDVAAAAEDGRFNRGFESAARFINMHSANGVNPDRIDVALVVHGRAVQDLLTDEAWAARDLEGDANPGGDHVRAMLDAGVRFIVCGQSATGLGVANEDLIPGVEMALSAMTAHALLQQQGYTVNPF
;
A
#
# COMPACT_ATOMS: atom_id res chain seq x y z
N MET A 1 24.76 16.14 -60.36
CA MET A 1 25.26 15.72 -59.03
C MET A 1 24.38 16.35 -57.96
N LYS A 2 23.86 15.53 -57.03
CA LYS A 2 23.27 15.90 -55.72
C LYS A 2 21.89 16.59 -55.82
N THR A 3 20.85 16.22 -55.07
CA THR A 3 20.79 15.40 -53.86
C THR A 3 19.37 14.84 -53.72
N MET A 4 19.25 13.54 -53.49
CA MET A 4 18.01 12.81 -53.25
C MET A 4 17.58 13.07 -51.80
N LEU A 5 16.40 13.66 -51.60
CA LEU A 5 15.83 13.93 -50.28
C LEU A 5 15.08 12.67 -49.81
N CYS A 6 15.73 11.84 -49.00
CA CYS A 6 15.08 10.71 -48.34
C CYS A 6 14.18 11.23 -47.21
N LEU A 7 12.86 11.09 -47.36
CA LEU A 7 11.92 11.16 -46.24
C LEU A 7 12.18 9.95 -45.32
N ILE A 8 12.67 10.20 -44.11
CA ILE A 8 12.65 9.22 -43.02
C ILE A 8 11.28 9.36 -42.34
N ALA A 9 10.37 8.45 -42.65
CA ALA A 9 9.15 8.28 -41.89
C ALA A 9 9.50 7.62 -40.54
N ALA A 10 9.55 8.42 -39.47
CA ALA A 10 9.64 7.91 -38.11
C ALA A 10 8.30 7.29 -37.73
N SER A 11 8.17 5.98 -37.90
CA SER A 11 7.07 5.19 -37.34
C SER A 11 7.21 5.15 -35.82
N LEU A 12 6.51 6.05 -35.14
CA LEU A 12 6.20 5.95 -33.72
C LEU A 12 5.42 4.65 -33.49
N LEU A 13 6.13 3.60 -33.09
CA LEU A 13 5.54 2.43 -32.43
C LEU A 13 5.05 2.88 -31.05
N ALA A 14 3.90 3.55 -31.02
CA ALA A 14 3.10 3.63 -29.82
C ALA A 14 2.62 2.21 -29.53
N ALA A 15 3.36 1.48 -28.69
CA ALA A 15 2.81 0.28 -28.08
C ALA A 15 1.51 0.69 -27.38
N PRO A 16 0.38 -0.01 -27.61
CA PRO A 16 -0.79 0.24 -26.80
C PRO A 16 -0.38 -0.08 -25.37
N ALA A 17 -0.40 0.93 -24.50
CA ALA A 17 -0.55 0.68 -23.08
C ALA A 17 -1.84 -0.13 -22.98
N ALA A 18 -1.72 -1.46 -22.79
CA ALA A 18 -2.85 -2.29 -22.48
C ALA A 18 -3.39 -1.76 -21.14
N ALA A 19 -4.39 -0.88 -21.22
CA ALA A 19 -5.23 -0.57 -20.09
C ALA A 19 -5.81 -1.92 -19.65
N GLN A 20 -5.27 -2.45 -18.56
CA GLN A 20 -5.77 -3.70 -18.00
C GLN A 20 -7.25 -3.48 -17.69
N ASP A 21 -8.12 -4.25 -18.33
CA ASP A 21 -9.55 -4.21 -18.05
C ASP A 21 -9.75 -4.53 -16.56
N ARG A 22 -10.15 -3.51 -15.80
CA ARG A 22 -10.39 -3.59 -14.36
C ARG A 22 -11.87 -3.79 -14.03
N SER A 23 -12.73 -3.98 -15.03
CA SER A 23 -14.17 -4.18 -14.83
C SER A 23 -14.50 -5.43 -14.02
N THR A 24 -13.57 -6.38 -13.91
CA THR A 24 -13.69 -7.62 -13.13
C THR A 24 -13.27 -7.47 -11.66
N PHE A 25 -12.76 -6.30 -11.26
CA PHE A 25 -12.32 -6.04 -9.89
C PHE A 25 -13.43 -5.40 -9.07
N THR A 26 -13.62 -5.89 -7.85
CA THR A 26 -14.58 -5.40 -6.86
C THR A 26 -13.90 -5.22 -5.50
N THR A 27 -14.45 -4.35 -4.64
CA THR A 27 -14.01 -4.15 -3.26
C THR A 27 -14.83 -5.02 -2.28
N GLY A 28 -14.46 -5.00 -1.00
CA GLY A 28 -15.08 -5.82 0.05
C GLY A 28 -14.48 -7.23 0.17
N PRO A 29 -14.92 -8.04 1.14
CA PRO A 29 -16.01 -7.75 2.08
C PRO A 29 -15.56 -7.01 3.36
N VAL A 30 -14.26 -6.77 3.57
CA VAL A 30 -13.75 -6.12 4.79
C VAL A 30 -13.66 -4.61 4.60
N PHE A 31 -13.05 -4.18 3.50
CA PHE A 31 -12.98 -2.79 3.10
C PHE A 31 -13.87 -2.57 1.88
N GLU A 32 -15.05 -1.98 2.08
CA GLU A 32 -16.08 -1.84 1.04
C GLU A 32 -15.72 -0.81 -0.04
N ASP A 33 -14.90 0.19 0.29
CA ASP A 33 -14.60 1.30 -0.64
C ASP A 33 -13.22 1.22 -1.30
N PHE A 34 -12.35 0.29 -0.86
CA PHE A 34 -10.97 0.17 -1.35
C PHE A 34 -10.42 -1.26 -1.25
N GLY A 35 -9.19 -1.46 -1.73
CA GLY A 35 -8.57 -2.79 -1.79
C GLY A 35 -9.26 -3.71 -2.80
N PRO A 36 -9.37 -3.30 -4.08
CA PRO A 36 -10.13 -4.05 -5.08
C PRO A 36 -9.45 -5.38 -5.42
N HIS A 37 -10.20 -6.46 -5.52
CA HIS A 37 -9.74 -7.79 -5.92
C HIS A 37 -10.64 -8.38 -7.02
N ALA A 38 -10.18 -9.43 -7.69
CA ALA A 38 -10.98 -10.15 -8.69
C ALA A 38 -11.32 -11.56 -8.18
N GLN A 39 -12.38 -12.15 -8.74
CA GLN A 39 -12.61 -13.59 -8.59
C GLN A 39 -11.58 -14.36 -9.44
N VAL A 40 -10.98 -15.39 -8.88
CA VAL A 40 -9.93 -16.18 -9.54
C VAL A 40 -10.32 -17.65 -9.55
N GLU A 41 -10.26 -18.29 -10.71
CA GLU A 41 -10.32 -19.75 -10.82
C GLU A 41 -8.99 -20.35 -10.34
N GLN A 42 -8.99 -20.87 -9.11
CA GLN A 42 -7.77 -21.39 -8.48
C GLN A 42 -7.48 -22.83 -8.93
N THR A 43 -6.25 -23.11 -9.34
CA THR A 43 -5.75 -24.48 -9.54
C THR A 43 -5.24 -25.11 -8.25
N GLN A 44 -4.99 -24.29 -7.23
CA GLN A 44 -4.57 -24.68 -5.89
C GLN A 44 -5.50 -23.99 -4.89
N PRO A 45 -6.45 -24.73 -4.27
CA PRO A 45 -7.37 -24.14 -3.31
C PRO A 45 -6.66 -23.76 -2.01
N LEU A 46 -7.20 -22.77 -1.30
CA LEU A 46 -6.71 -22.39 0.02
C LEU A 46 -7.01 -23.49 1.06
N PRO A 47 -6.09 -23.76 2.01
CA PRO A 47 -6.36 -24.63 3.14
C PRO A 47 -7.54 -24.13 3.99
N ALA A 48 -8.37 -25.03 4.52
CA ALA A 48 -9.55 -24.65 5.30
C ALA A 48 -9.20 -23.96 6.63
N ASP A 49 -8.04 -24.27 7.20
CA ASP A 49 -7.50 -23.70 8.43
C ASP A 49 -6.38 -22.70 8.16
N LEU A 50 -6.38 -22.05 7.00
CA LEU A 50 -5.38 -21.04 6.67
C LEU A 50 -5.37 -19.92 7.72
N ALA A 51 -4.16 -19.57 8.19
CA ALA A 51 -3.88 -18.39 8.97
C ALA A 51 -2.69 -17.68 8.33
N LEU A 52 -2.81 -16.36 8.17
CA LEU A 52 -1.85 -15.55 7.42
C LEU A 52 -1.32 -14.46 8.34
N ARG A 53 0.01 -14.31 8.36
CA ARG A 53 0.66 -13.19 9.02
C ARG A 53 1.66 -12.57 8.05
N HIS A 54 1.37 -11.39 7.52
CA HIS A 54 2.19 -10.74 6.50
C HIS A 54 2.55 -9.31 6.88
N SER A 55 3.84 -8.98 6.73
CA SER A 55 4.32 -7.62 6.81
C SER A 55 4.59 -7.08 5.40
N PHE A 56 3.99 -5.97 5.02
CA PHE A 56 4.22 -5.29 3.74
C PHE A 56 5.28 -4.21 3.91
N ASP A 57 6.31 -4.21 3.06
CA ASP A 57 7.32 -3.14 3.02
C ASP A 57 6.86 -2.02 2.06
N VAL A 58 6.70 -0.80 2.56
CA VAL A 58 6.21 0.34 1.77
C VAL A 58 7.16 1.53 1.89
N ALA A 59 7.83 1.85 0.78
CA ALA A 59 8.84 2.90 0.71
C ALA A 59 8.39 4.17 -0.06
N ALA A 60 7.59 3.95 -1.11
CA ALA A 60 7.15 4.98 -2.03
C ALA A 60 5.91 5.68 -1.50
N ALA A 61 5.92 7.02 -1.52
CA ALA A 61 4.76 7.83 -1.21
C ALA A 61 3.62 7.57 -2.20
N ALA A 62 2.41 7.93 -1.81
CA ALA A 62 1.29 8.01 -2.72
C ALA A 62 1.61 8.92 -3.92
N GLU A 63 1.00 8.59 -5.05
CA GLU A 63 0.94 9.51 -6.18
C GLU A 63 -0.05 10.63 -5.83
N ASP A 64 0.20 11.84 -6.32
CA ASP A 64 -0.53 13.05 -5.98
C ASP A 64 -2.06 12.86 -5.92
N GLY A 65 -2.64 13.19 -4.76
CA GLY A 65 -4.07 13.09 -4.47
C GLY A 65 -4.65 11.66 -4.42
N ARG A 66 -3.83 10.60 -4.43
CA ARG A 66 -4.27 9.21 -4.39
C ARG A 66 -3.98 8.52 -3.07
N PHE A 67 -4.68 7.42 -2.82
CA PHE A 67 -4.34 6.48 -1.76
C PHE A 67 -3.06 5.71 -2.10
N ASN A 68 -2.20 5.47 -1.10
CA ASN A 68 -0.93 4.77 -1.30
C ASN A 68 -1.18 3.33 -1.82
N ARG A 69 -0.52 2.96 -2.91
CA ARG A 69 -0.71 1.64 -3.55
C ARG A 69 -0.26 0.47 -2.68
N GLY A 70 0.77 0.62 -1.86
CA GLY A 70 1.20 -0.39 -0.90
C GLY A 70 0.15 -0.62 0.19
N PHE A 71 -0.52 0.46 0.62
CA PHE A 71 -1.62 0.36 1.58
C PHE A 71 -2.84 -0.32 0.94
N GLU A 72 -3.15 0.02 -0.32
CA GLU A 72 -4.20 -0.65 -1.09
C GLU A 72 -3.89 -2.13 -1.35
N SER A 73 -2.63 -2.50 -1.60
CA SER A 73 -2.21 -3.90 -1.75
C SER A 73 -2.49 -4.71 -0.47
N ALA A 74 -2.22 -4.15 0.70
CA ALA A 74 -2.53 -4.77 1.98
C ALA A 74 -4.05 -4.91 2.21
N ALA A 75 -4.83 -3.87 1.88
CA ALA A 75 -6.29 -3.93 1.94
C ALA A 75 -6.86 -5.00 0.98
N ARG A 76 -6.35 -5.05 -0.26
CA ARG A 76 -6.67 -6.09 -1.25
C ARG A 76 -6.35 -7.48 -0.71
N PHE A 77 -5.21 -7.65 -0.05
CA PHE A 77 -4.82 -8.94 0.53
C PHE A 77 -5.85 -9.44 1.55
N ILE A 78 -6.35 -8.56 2.41
CA ILE A 78 -7.38 -8.90 3.39
C ILE A 78 -8.71 -9.22 2.69
N ASN A 79 -9.15 -8.33 1.79
CA ASN A 79 -10.39 -8.50 1.04
C ASN A 79 -10.42 -9.81 0.24
N MET A 80 -9.37 -10.08 -0.54
CA MET A 80 -9.33 -11.25 -1.42
C MET A 80 -9.33 -12.57 -0.66
N HIS A 81 -8.65 -12.65 0.49
CA HIS A 81 -8.65 -13.88 1.30
C HIS A 81 -9.99 -14.06 2.02
N SER A 82 -10.59 -12.97 2.50
CA SER A 82 -11.91 -12.99 3.13
C SER A 82 -13.00 -13.40 2.15
N ALA A 83 -12.95 -12.89 0.92
CA ALA A 83 -13.84 -13.29 -0.18
C ALA A 83 -13.70 -14.78 -0.57
N ASN A 84 -12.57 -15.41 -0.24
CA ASN A 84 -12.30 -16.83 -0.45
C ASN A 84 -12.46 -17.68 0.84
N GLY A 85 -13.19 -17.15 1.84
CA GLY A 85 -13.63 -17.91 3.02
C GLY A 85 -12.63 -17.95 4.18
N VAL A 86 -11.51 -17.23 4.12
CA VAL A 86 -10.61 -17.06 5.26
C VAL A 86 -11.28 -16.10 6.25
N ASN A 87 -11.43 -16.50 7.52
CA ASN A 87 -11.92 -15.58 8.54
C ASN A 87 -10.94 -14.40 8.70
N PRO A 88 -11.40 -13.12 8.58
CA PRO A 88 -10.56 -11.94 8.79
C PRO A 88 -9.74 -11.97 10.08
N ASP A 89 -10.27 -12.54 11.17
CA ASP A 89 -9.56 -12.67 12.46
C ASP A 89 -8.32 -13.59 12.39
N ARG A 90 -8.12 -14.32 11.28
CA ARG A 90 -6.94 -15.16 11.02
C ARG A 90 -5.97 -14.52 10.03
N ILE A 91 -6.18 -13.26 9.67
CA ILE A 91 -5.37 -12.51 8.72
C ILE A 91 -4.71 -11.34 9.47
N ASP A 92 -3.49 -11.56 9.95
CA ASP A 92 -2.70 -10.51 10.56
C ASP A 92 -1.89 -9.75 9.50
N VAL A 93 -2.10 -8.44 9.40
CA VAL A 93 -1.35 -7.58 8.48
C VAL A 93 -0.64 -6.48 9.25
N ALA A 94 0.64 -6.27 8.91
CA ALA A 94 1.41 -5.11 9.32
C ALA A 94 1.99 -4.40 8.10
N LEU A 95 1.90 -3.08 8.04
CA LEU A 95 2.60 -2.27 7.06
C LEU A 95 3.81 -1.66 7.74
N VAL A 96 5.00 -2.01 7.27
CA VAL A 96 6.26 -1.40 7.69
C VAL A 96 6.58 -0.29 6.68
N VAL A 97 6.51 0.94 7.15
CA VAL A 97 6.51 2.13 6.28
C VAL A 97 7.81 2.91 6.46
N HIS A 98 8.51 3.15 5.36
CA HIS A 98 9.76 3.90 5.35
C HIS A 98 9.85 4.80 4.10
N GLY A 99 10.99 5.46 3.93
CA GLY A 99 11.17 6.38 2.81
C GLY A 99 10.15 7.51 2.83
N ARG A 100 9.65 7.89 1.65
CA ARG A 100 8.68 9.00 1.53
C ARG A 100 7.27 8.59 1.94
N ALA A 101 6.95 7.29 1.96
CA ALA A 101 5.64 6.77 2.38
C ALA A 101 5.24 7.14 3.81
N VAL A 102 6.20 7.52 4.66
CA VAL A 102 5.92 8.02 6.01
C VAL A 102 4.98 9.23 5.99
N GLN A 103 5.04 10.06 4.94
CA GLN A 103 4.17 11.24 4.80
C GLN A 103 2.69 10.85 4.63
N ASP A 104 2.40 9.66 4.10
CA ASP A 104 1.03 9.18 3.89
C ASP A 104 0.35 8.75 5.20
N LEU A 105 1.08 8.75 6.32
CA LEU A 105 0.58 8.43 7.66
C LEU A 105 0.44 9.67 8.56
N LEU A 106 0.62 10.87 8.00
CA LEU A 106 0.44 12.11 8.73
C LEU A 106 -1.04 12.37 9.03
N THR A 107 -1.30 13.05 10.14
CA THR A 107 -2.58 13.73 10.40
C THR A 107 -2.83 14.81 9.36
N ASP A 108 -4.08 15.24 9.23
CA ASP A 108 -4.46 16.30 8.30
C ASP A 108 -3.78 17.63 8.68
N GLU A 109 -3.65 17.90 9.98
CA GLU A 109 -2.93 19.06 10.50
C GLU A 109 -1.44 19.02 10.15
N ALA A 110 -0.78 17.87 10.36
CA ALA A 110 0.65 17.72 10.07
C ALA A 110 0.93 17.70 8.56
N TRP A 111 -0.01 17.22 7.75
CA TRP A 111 0.02 17.27 6.29
C TRP A 111 -0.03 18.72 5.80
N ALA A 112 -1.04 19.48 6.23
CA ALA A 112 -1.21 20.88 5.86
C ALA A 112 -0.04 21.76 6.32
N ALA A 113 0.47 21.55 7.55
CA ALA A 113 1.62 22.28 8.08
C ALA A 113 2.93 22.06 7.30
N ARG A 114 3.00 21.01 6.48
CA ARG A 114 4.17 20.66 5.66
C ARG A 114 4.02 21.09 4.19
N ASP A 115 2.97 21.84 3.86
CA ASP A 115 2.67 22.31 2.50
C ASP A 115 2.69 21.17 1.45
N LEU A 116 2.20 19.98 1.85
CA LEU A 116 1.98 18.88 0.92
C LEU A 116 0.76 19.18 0.04
N GLU A 117 0.61 18.47 -1.08
CA GLU A 117 -0.47 18.75 -2.02
C GLU A 117 -1.85 18.50 -1.39
N GLY A 118 -2.69 19.54 -1.36
CA GLY A 118 -4.00 19.52 -0.74
C GLY A 118 -3.98 19.85 0.76
N ASP A 119 -5.14 20.21 1.30
CA ASP A 119 -5.27 20.68 2.69
C ASP A 119 -5.44 19.53 3.72
N ALA A 120 -5.49 18.29 3.25
CA ALA A 120 -5.71 17.09 4.08
C ALA A 120 -5.01 15.87 3.47
N ASN A 121 -4.70 14.88 4.29
CA ASN A 121 -4.09 13.63 3.84
C ASN A 121 -5.11 12.82 3.02
N PRO A 122 -4.90 12.60 1.71
CA PRO A 122 -5.86 11.91 0.84
C PRO A 122 -6.09 10.44 1.23
N GLY A 123 -5.14 9.84 1.97
CA GLY A 123 -5.23 8.46 2.47
C GLY A 123 -5.69 8.34 3.92
N GLY A 124 -5.90 9.44 4.65
CA GLY A 124 -6.09 9.41 6.10
C GLY A 124 -7.25 8.53 6.58
N ASP A 125 -8.42 8.65 5.94
CA ASP A 125 -9.60 7.85 6.30
C ASP A 125 -9.43 6.36 6.02
N HIS A 126 -8.75 6.01 4.93
CA HIS A 126 -8.42 4.62 4.61
C HIS A 126 -7.47 4.02 5.65
N VAL A 127 -6.47 4.77 6.10
CA VAL A 127 -5.54 4.33 7.16
C VAL A 127 -6.30 4.11 8.47
N ARG A 128 -7.20 5.02 8.85
CA ARG A 128 -8.05 4.88 10.05
C ARG A 128 -8.94 3.64 9.96
N ALA A 129 -9.60 3.41 8.83
CA ALA A 129 -10.41 2.21 8.60
C ALA A 129 -9.57 0.91 8.69
N MET A 130 -8.34 0.92 8.17
CA MET A 130 -7.42 -0.22 8.29
C MET A 130 -6.96 -0.45 9.74
N LEU A 131 -6.66 0.61 10.49
CA LEU A 131 -6.33 0.53 11.91
C LEU A 131 -7.51 -0.06 12.73
N ASP A 132 -8.73 0.39 12.46
CA ASP A 132 -9.95 -0.11 13.11
C ASP A 132 -10.21 -1.60 12.81
N ALA A 133 -9.78 -2.07 11.63
CA ALA A 133 -9.79 -3.49 11.26
C ALA A 133 -8.61 -4.31 11.83
N GLY A 134 -7.77 -3.71 12.68
CA GLY A 134 -6.65 -4.38 13.33
C GLY A 134 -5.35 -4.43 12.51
N VAL A 135 -5.30 -3.74 11.36
CA VAL A 135 -4.06 -3.62 10.59
C VAL A 135 -3.08 -2.71 11.34
N ARG A 136 -1.83 -3.14 11.45
CA ARG A 136 -0.79 -2.35 12.12
C ARG A 136 -0.04 -1.51 11.09
N PHE A 137 0.19 -0.23 11.38
CA PHE A 137 1.10 0.63 10.64
C PHE A 137 2.32 0.94 11.50
N ILE A 138 3.51 0.61 11.02
CA ILE A 138 4.76 0.68 11.78
C ILE A 138 5.78 1.51 10.99
N VAL A 139 6.02 2.73 11.45
CA VAL A 139 6.90 3.70 10.82
C VAL A 139 8.37 3.43 11.18
N CYS A 140 9.23 3.50 10.18
CA CYS A 140 10.68 3.56 10.34
C CYS A 140 11.09 4.89 10.99
N GLY A 141 11.53 4.86 12.25
CA GLY A 141 11.98 6.05 12.98
C GLY A 141 13.17 6.76 12.35
N GLN A 142 14.07 6.06 11.65
CA GLN A 142 15.17 6.69 10.91
C GLN A 142 14.65 7.52 9.73
N SER A 143 13.66 7.01 8.99
CA SER A 143 13.04 7.74 7.88
C SER A 143 12.21 8.91 8.39
N ALA A 144 11.41 8.70 9.45
CA ALA A 144 10.65 9.76 10.09
C ALA A 144 11.56 10.90 10.57
N THR A 145 12.68 10.58 11.24
CA THR A 145 13.67 11.57 11.67
C THR A 145 14.24 12.36 10.49
N GLY A 146 14.60 11.68 9.39
CA GLY A 146 15.11 12.33 8.18
C GLY A 146 14.09 13.24 7.49
N LEU A 147 12.78 13.01 7.71
CA LEU A 147 11.68 13.83 7.22
C LEU A 147 11.17 14.85 8.25
N GLY A 148 11.78 14.90 9.43
CA GLY A 148 11.33 15.77 10.52
C GLY A 148 9.92 15.43 11.03
N VAL A 149 9.53 14.15 11.00
CA VAL A 149 8.22 13.65 11.46
C VAL A 149 8.35 13.11 12.89
N ALA A 150 7.54 13.63 13.80
CA ALA A 150 7.41 13.18 15.18
C ALA A 150 6.18 12.28 15.38
N ASN A 151 6.04 11.65 16.55
CA ASN A 151 4.89 10.78 16.84
C ASN A 151 3.55 11.53 16.80
N GLU A 152 3.52 12.78 17.28
CA GLU A 152 2.32 13.63 17.29
C GLU A 152 1.87 14.07 15.90
N ASP A 153 2.74 13.98 14.89
CA ASP A 153 2.38 14.25 13.50
C ASP A 153 1.60 13.09 12.87
N LEU A 154 1.66 11.88 13.43
CA LEU A 154 1.11 10.67 12.82
C LEU A 154 -0.35 10.43 13.23
N ILE A 155 -1.11 9.79 12.35
CA ILE A 155 -2.48 9.33 12.62
C ILE A 155 -2.49 8.49 13.91
N PRO A 156 -3.39 8.75 14.87
CA PRO A 156 -3.49 7.96 16.10
C PRO A 156 -3.61 6.47 15.82
N GLY A 157 -2.78 5.66 16.50
CA GLY A 157 -2.70 4.21 16.30
C GLY A 157 -1.52 3.76 15.42
N VAL A 158 -0.90 4.68 14.66
CA VAL A 158 0.37 4.41 13.97
C VAL A 158 1.49 4.23 15.00
N GLU A 159 2.27 3.17 14.84
CA GLU A 159 3.41 2.83 15.69
C GLU A 159 4.71 3.39 15.10
N MET A 160 5.68 3.74 15.95
CA MET A 160 7.02 4.11 15.52
C MET A 160 8.06 3.11 16.03
N ALA A 161 8.79 2.50 15.10
CA ALA A 161 9.90 1.59 15.39
C ALA A 161 11.26 2.29 15.25
N LEU A 162 12.32 1.65 15.77
CA LEU A 162 13.69 2.16 15.60
C LEU A 162 14.06 2.34 14.12
N SER A 163 13.72 1.34 13.29
CA SER A 163 13.88 1.35 11.84
C SER A 163 12.93 0.32 11.20
N ALA A 164 12.66 0.44 9.90
CA ALA A 164 11.93 -0.59 9.14
C ALA A 164 12.63 -1.97 9.22
N MET A 165 13.95 -2.00 9.16
CA MET A 165 14.73 -3.24 9.30
C MET A 165 14.46 -3.92 10.64
N THR A 166 14.45 -3.14 11.72
CA THR A 166 14.16 -3.64 13.07
C THR A 166 12.70 -4.12 13.16
N ALA A 167 11.75 -3.37 12.61
CA ALA A 167 10.34 -3.76 12.60
C ALA A 167 10.13 -5.10 11.89
N HIS A 168 10.68 -5.26 10.67
CA HIS A 168 10.60 -6.53 9.96
C HIS A 168 11.26 -7.68 10.70
N ALA A 169 12.45 -7.48 11.28
CA ALA A 169 13.13 -8.53 12.04
C ALA A 169 12.31 -9.00 13.24
N LEU A 170 11.67 -8.08 13.97
CA LEU A 170 10.80 -8.41 15.11
C LEU A 170 9.49 -9.07 14.67
N LEU A 171 8.87 -8.61 13.59
CA LEU A 171 7.67 -9.25 13.04
C LEU A 171 7.97 -10.68 12.56
N GLN A 172 9.13 -10.90 11.93
CA GLN A 172 9.57 -12.25 11.53
C GLN A 172 9.76 -13.18 12.73
N GLN A 173 10.32 -12.69 13.84
CA GLN A 173 10.40 -13.46 15.10
C GLN A 173 9.02 -13.81 15.67
N GLN A 174 8.00 -13.00 15.36
CA GLN A 174 6.61 -13.28 15.72
C GLN A 174 5.94 -14.23 14.73
N GLY A 175 6.57 -14.59 13.60
CA GLY A 175 6.00 -15.49 12.59
C GLY A 175 5.31 -14.78 11.43
N TYR A 176 5.51 -13.48 11.26
CA TYR A 176 5.16 -12.80 10.02
C TYR A 176 6.16 -13.15 8.91
N THR A 177 5.69 -13.33 7.69
CA THR A 177 6.54 -13.29 6.50
C THR A 177 6.49 -11.91 5.85
N VAL A 178 7.49 -11.58 5.04
CA VAL A 178 7.57 -10.28 4.36
C VAL A 178 6.96 -10.39 2.97
N ASN A 179 6.01 -9.50 2.65
CA ASN A 179 5.63 -9.20 1.28
C ASN A 179 6.32 -7.90 0.84
N PRO A 180 7.27 -7.95 -0.11
CA PRO A 180 8.07 -6.77 -0.48
C PRO A 180 7.40 -5.87 -1.53
N PHE A 181 6.10 -6.04 -1.83
CA PHE A 181 5.35 -5.27 -2.84
C PHE A 181 3.85 -5.12 -2.52
#